data_AF-A0A3D5JBI0-F1
#
_entry.id   AF-A0A3D5JBI0-F1
#
_cell.length_a   1.000
_cell.length_b   1.000
_cell.length_c   1.000
_cell.angle_alpha   90.00
_cell.angle_beta   90.00
_cell.angle_gamma   90.00
#
_symmetry.space_group_name_H-M   'P 1'
#
loop_
_entity.id
_entity.type
_entity.pdbx_description
1 polymer ?
#
loop_
_entity_poly.entity_id
_entity_poly.type
_entity_poly.pdbx_seq_one_letter_code
_entity_poly.pdbx_strand_id
1 'polypeptide(L)'
;MFLYSYRISLRLMLPLLLGSILMARPAYSIPTTLKEGQQLIGKICADYGIEFCAYVPQEDKADAKKPLKLTATERQILTRLVEQQEALERRGRDLDRRETQLQALQEDVQRQIVQLERIQLDIEQSIETKKAQDIEQLEKAVSFYTRMDPAAAALSIANLDQKTAVNILMRMKD
;
A
#
# COMPACT_ATOMS: atom_id res chain seq x y z
N MET A 1 -51.22 -25.15 5.78
CA MET A 1 -50.91 -26.47 5.17
C MET A 1 -49.77 -26.40 4.13
N PHE A 2 -49.57 -25.29 3.42
CA PHE A 2 -48.53 -25.18 2.37
C PHE A 2 -47.06 -25.10 2.86
N LEU A 3 -46.80 -24.62 4.08
CA LEU A 3 -45.43 -24.49 4.60
C LEU A 3 -44.85 -25.80 5.18
N TYR A 4 -45.68 -26.79 5.48
CA TYR A 4 -45.22 -28.08 6.03
C TYR A 4 -44.76 -29.04 4.91
N SER A 5 -45.44 -28.99 3.76
CA SER A 5 -45.08 -29.78 2.57
C SER A 5 -43.73 -29.37 1.99
N TYR A 6 -43.44 -28.06 1.95
CA TYR A 6 -42.17 -27.55 1.42
C TYR A 6 -40.97 -27.89 2.31
N ARG A 7 -41.15 -27.93 3.64
CA ARG A 7 -40.09 -28.33 4.58
C ARG A 7 -39.76 -29.82 4.53
N ILE A 8 -40.73 -30.68 4.20
CA ILE A 8 -40.49 -32.12 4.02
C ILE A 8 -39.71 -32.38 2.71
N SER A 9 -40.11 -31.73 1.61
CA SER A 9 -39.38 -31.84 0.33
C SER A 9 -37.96 -31.28 0.40
N LEU A 10 -37.72 -30.17 1.10
CA LEU A 10 -36.39 -29.59 1.25
C LEU A 10 -35.47 -30.46 2.13
N ARG A 11 -36.02 -31.11 3.17
CA ARG A 11 -35.23 -31.99 4.07
C ARG A 11 -34.86 -33.33 3.43
N LEU A 12 -35.60 -33.78 2.41
CA LEU A 12 -35.29 -34.97 1.62
C LEU A 12 -34.35 -34.68 0.43
N MET A 13 -34.47 -33.51 -0.19
CA MET A 13 -33.65 -33.10 -1.34
C MET A 13 -32.27 -32.54 -0.95
N LEU A 14 -32.14 -31.88 0.21
CA LEU A 14 -30.86 -31.32 0.67
C LEU A 14 -29.75 -32.37 0.87
N PRO A 15 -29.99 -33.56 1.47
CA PRO A 15 -28.95 -34.59 1.57
C PRO A 15 -28.66 -35.28 0.23
N LEU A 16 -29.61 -35.27 -0.72
CA LEU A 16 -29.41 -35.84 -2.07
C LEU A 16 -28.47 -34.93 -2.90
N LEU A 17 -28.69 -33.62 -2.83
CA LEU A 17 -27.82 -32.61 -3.44
C LEU A 17 -26.44 -32.53 -2.77
N LEU A 18 -26.39 -32.57 -1.43
CA LEU A 18 -25.11 -32.59 -0.71
C LEU A 18 -24.33 -33.89 -0.96
N GLY A 19 -25.03 -35.03 -1.09
CA GLY A 19 -24.44 -36.32 -1.47
C GLY A 19 -23.87 -36.32 -2.89
N SER A 20 -24.53 -35.64 -3.84
CA SER A 20 -23.99 -35.46 -5.19
C SER A 20 -22.80 -34.49 -5.25
N ILE A 21 -22.70 -33.51 -4.34
CA ILE A 21 -21.54 -32.61 -4.22
C ILE A 21 -20.36 -33.31 -3.53
N LEU A 22 -20.60 -34.18 -2.55
CA LEU A 22 -19.54 -34.96 -1.90
C LEU A 22 -18.99 -36.12 -2.77
N MET A 23 -19.72 -36.47 -3.84
CA MET A 23 -19.25 -37.39 -4.90
C MET A 23 -18.93 -36.65 -6.21
N ALA A 24 -18.95 -35.31 -6.21
CA ALA A 24 -18.31 -34.54 -7.26
C ALA A 24 -16.81 -34.77 -7.10
N ARG A 25 -16.34 -35.76 -7.86
CA ARG A 25 -14.95 -36.14 -8.01
C ARG A 25 -14.10 -34.88 -8.01
N PRO A 26 -13.09 -34.76 -7.13
CA PRO A 26 -12.14 -33.68 -7.27
C PRO A 26 -11.51 -33.84 -8.66
N ALA A 27 -11.91 -32.96 -9.60
CA ALA A 27 -11.39 -32.93 -10.97
C ALA A 27 -9.90 -32.53 -11.01
N TYR A 28 -9.31 -32.28 -9.85
CA TYR A 28 -7.89 -32.15 -9.65
C TYR A 28 -7.48 -33.04 -8.48
N SER A 29 -7.24 -34.33 -8.75
CA SER A 29 -6.39 -35.13 -7.89
C SER A 29 -4.98 -34.54 -8.00
N ILE A 30 -4.61 -33.68 -7.05
CA ILE A 30 -3.21 -33.43 -6.75
C ILE A 30 -2.60 -34.82 -6.48
N PRO A 31 -1.53 -35.24 -7.17
CA PRO A 31 -0.99 -36.58 -7.02
C PRO A 31 -0.54 -36.77 -5.57
N THR A 32 -1.27 -37.60 -4.82
CA THR A 32 -0.95 -37.92 -3.42
C THR A 32 0.27 -38.82 -3.30
N THR A 33 0.82 -39.29 -4.44
CA THR A 33 2.05 -40.07 -4.51
C THR A 33 2.98 -39.50 -5.57
N LEU A 34 4.28 -39.41 -5.26
CA LEU A 34 5.31 -38.85 -6.14
C LEU A 34 5.37 -39.58 -7.50
N LYS A 35 5.00 -40.87 -7.53
CA LYS A 35 5.07 -41.75 -8.70
C LYS A 35 3.96 -41.48 -9.73
N GLU A 36 2.74 -41.15 -9.28
CA GLU A 36 1.64 -40.76 -10.17
C GLU A 36 1.89 -39.38 -10.81
N GLY A 37 2.49 -38.45 -10.05
CA GLY A 37 2.90 -37.15 -10.57
C GLY A 37 3.94 -37.26 -11.68
N GLN A 38 4.96 -38.10 -11.50
CA GLN A 38 5.98 -38.35 -12.52
C GLN A 38 5.42 -38.99 -13.80
N GLN A 39 4.46 -39.92 -13.69
CA GLN A 39 3.82 -40.54 -14.85
C GLN A 39 2.92 -39.58 -15.61
N LEU A 40 2.20 -38.70 -14.90
CA LEU A 40 1.36 -37.68 -15.50
C LEU A 40 2.21 -36.65 -16.26
N ILE A 41 3.29 -36.18 -15.65
CA ILE A 41 4.24 -35.26 -16.27
C ILE A 41 4.90 -35.92 -17.49
N GLY A 42 5.32 -37.19 -17.37
CA GLY A 42 5.92 -37.93 -18.48
C GLY A 42 5.00 -38.08 -19.69
N LYS A 43 3.70 -38.35 -19.46
CA LYS A 43 2.69 -38.40 -20.54
C LYS A 43 2.50 -37.05 -21.22
N ILE A 44 2.36 -36.00 -20.42
CA ILE A 44 2.20 -34.64 -20.94
C ILE A 44 3.42 -34.26 -21.79
N CYS A 45 4.62 -34.58 -21.34
CA CYS A 45 5.84 -34.28 -22.08
C CYS A 45 5.99 -35.08 -23.38
N ALA A 46 5.48 -36.31 -23.44
CA ALA A 46 5.43 -37.09 -24.68
C ALA A 46 4.47 -36.48 -25.72
N ASP A 47 3.31 -35.98 -25.27
CA ASP A 47 2.33 -35.32 -26.16
C ASP A 47 2.86 -34.00 -26.74
N TYR A 48 3.68 -33.28 -25.98
CA TYR A 48 4.31 -32.03 -26.43
C TYR A 48 5.68 -32.23 -27.13
N GLY A 49 6.12 -33.47 -27.35
CA GLY A 49 7.36 -33.78 -28.08
C GLY A 49 8.64 -33.30 -27.38
N ILE A 50 8.60 -33.11 -26.06
CA ILE A 50 9.75 -32.65 -25.27
C ILE A 50 10.54 -33.88 -24.80
N GLU A 51 11.47 -34.35 -25.65
CA GLU A 51 12.27 -35.57 -25.38
C GLU A 51 13.07 -35.52 -24.06
N PHE A 52 13.40 -34.31 -23.57
CA PHE A 52 14.14 -34.11 -22.32
C PHE A 52 13.37 -34.63 -21.08
N CYS A 53 12.04 -34.60 -21.11
CA CYS A 53 11.20 -34.96 -19.95
C CYS A 53 10.58 -36.37 -20.06
N ALA A 54 10.74 -37.05 -21.20
CA ALA A 54 10.24 -38.42 -21.39
C ALA A 54 11.15 -39.49 -20.76
N TYR A 55 12.35 -39.12 -20.29
CA TYR A 55 13.22 -40.03 -19.56
C TYR A 55 12.73 -40.20 -18.11
N VAL A 56 11.86 -41.18 -17.89
CA VAL A 56 11.60 -41.74 -16.56
C VAL A 56 12.71 -42.77 -16.31
N PRO A 57 13.64 -42.53 -15.37
CA PRO A 57 14.63 -43.54 -15.03
C PRO A 57 13.88 -44.77 -14.50
N GLN A 58 14.00 -45.91 -15.19
CA GLN A 58 13.60 -47.17 -14.61
C GLN A 58 14.57 -47.43 -13.46
N GLU A 59 14.05 -47.65 -12.25
CA GLU A 59 14.87 -48.05 -11.10
C GLU A 59 15.36 -49.50 -11.29
N ASP A 60 16.26 -49.68 -12.25
CA ASP A 60 17.13 -50.83 -12.29
C ASP A 60 18.30 -50.49 -11.35
N LYS A 61 18.39 -51.23 -10.24
CA LYS A 61 19.47 -51.13 -9.25
C LYS A 61 20.80 -51.61 -9.84
N ALA A 62 21.31 -50.92 -10.86
CA ALA A 62 22.61 -51.17 -11.47
C ALA A 62 23.18 -49.96 -12.24
N ASP A 63 22.46 -48.85 -12.40
CA ASP A 63 23.03 -47.65 -13.04
C ASP A 63 23.49 -46.63 -12.01
N ALA A 64 24.63 -46.93 -11.41
CA ALA A 64 25.44 -45.96 -10.69
C ALA A 64 25.73 -44.76 -11.61
N LYS A 65 24.98 -43.67 -11.41
CA LYS A 65 25.28 -42.27 -11.76
C LYS A 65 26.32 -42.14 -12.88
N LYS A 66 25.96 -42.58 -14.10
CA LYS A 66 26.87 -42.46 -15.26
C LYS A 66 27.08 -40.96 -15.50
N PRO A 67 28.32 -40.44 -15.45
CA PRO A 67 28.55 -39.02 -15.63
C PRO A 67 28.04 -38.62 -17.01
N LEU A 68 27.10 -37.67 -17.05
CA LEU A 68 26.57 -37.09 -18.28
C LEU A 68 27.76 -36.53 -19.06
N LYS A 69 28.17 -37.21 -20.14
CA LYS A 69 29.28 -36.79 -20.98
C LYS A 69 28.77 -35.71 -21.92
N LEU A 70 28.75 -34.48 -21.43
CA LEU A 70 28.45 -33.31 -22.26
C LEU A 70 29.45 -33.22 -23.41
N THR A 71 28.98 -32.83 -24.58
CA THR A 71 29.85 -32.45 -25.70
C THR A 71 30.54 -31.11 -25.39
N ALA A 72 31.62 -30.78 -26.10
CA ALA A 72 32.35 -29.53 -25.85
C ALA A 72 31.48 -28.28 -26.10
N THR A 73 30.58 -28.36 -27.08
CA THR A 73 29.61 -27.31 -27.43
C THR A 73 28.55 -27.12 -26.35
N GLU A 74 27.97 -28.21 -25.82
CA GLU A 74 26.98 -28.13 -24.72
C GLU A 74 27.58 -27.53 -23.46
N ARG A 75 28.82 -27.89 -23.09
CA ARG A 75 29.51 -27.26 -21.96
C ARG A 75 29.66 -25.75 -22.15
N GLN A 76 30.06 -25.32 -23.34
CA GLN A 76 30.23 -23.90 -23.64
C GLN A 76 28.91 -23.12 -23.57
N ILE A 77 27.81 -23.70 -24.04
CA ILE A 77 26.47 -23.10 -23.95
C ILE A 77 26.05 -22.98 -22.48
N LEU A 78 26.22 -24.04 -21.68
CA LEU A 78 25.89 -24.02 -20.25
C LEU A 78 26.72 -22.98 -19.49
N THR A 79 28.02 -22.85 -19.78
CA THR A 79 28.85 -21.81 -19.18
C THR A 79 28.32 -20.41 -19.50
N ARG A 80 27.98 -20.12 -20.75
CA ARG A 80 27.41 -18.83 -21.14
C ARG A 80 26.07 -18.54 -20.45
N LEU A 81 25.21 -19.55 -20.32
CA LEU A 81 23.93 -19.41 -19.62
C LEU A 81 24.12 -19.09 -18.14
N VAL A 82 25.06 -19.75 -17.47
CA VAL A 82 25.42 -19.45 -16.07
C VAL A 82 25.96 -18.02 -15.95
N GLU A 83 26.87 -17.60 -16.83
CA GLU A 83 27.40 -16.23 -16.86
C GLU A 83 26.28 -15.19 -17.05
N GLN A 84 25.34 -15.45 -17.97
CA GLN A 84 24.18 -14.59 -18.19
C GLN A 84 23.25 -14.54 -16.98
N GLN A 85 22.99 -15.68 -16.35
CA GLN A 85 22.18 -15.76 -15.13
C GLN A 85 22.82 -14.93 -14.00
N GLU A 86 24.12 -15.10 -13.76
CA GLU A 86 24.83 -14.31 -12.75
C GLU A 86 24.77 -12.80 -13.04
N ALA A 87 24.89 -12.41 -14.32
CA ALA A 87 24.80 -11.00 -14.71
C ALA A 87 23.39 -10.43 -14.47
N LEU A 88 22.33 -11.20 -14.77
CA LEU A 88 20.95 -10.81 -14.51
C LEU A 88 20.68 -10.72 -13.01
N GLU A 89 21.14 -11.67 -12.21
CA GLU A 89 20.99 -11.63 -10.76
C GLU A 89 21.70 -10.43 -10.13
N ARG A 90 22.91 -10.08 -10.62
CA ARG A 90 23.61 -8.86 -10.17
C ARG A 90 22.80 -7.60 -10.47
N ARG A 91 22.21 -7.51 -11.67
CA ARG A 91 21.33 -6.39 -12.06
C ARG A 91 20.05 -6.36 -11.23
N GLY A 92 19.43 -7.52 -10.97
CA GLY A 92 18.26 -7.63 -10.11
C GLY A 92 18.54 -7.07 -8.72
N ARG A 93 19.63 -7.51 -8.08
CA ARG A 93 20.05 -6.98 -6.76
C ARG A 93 20.33 -5.48 -6.74
N ASP A 94 20.85 -4.92 -7.84
CA ASP A 94 21.08 -3.46 -7.93
C ASP A 94 19.75 -2.69 -8.05
N LEU A 95 18.81 -3.21 -8.84
CA LEU A 95 17.47 -2.63 -8.97
C LEU A 95 16.69 -2.70 -7.65
N ASP A 96 16.72 -3.84 -6.96
CA ASP A 96 16.06 -3.99 -5.66
C ASP A 96 16.58 -2.95 -4.65
N ARG A 97 17.90 -2.73 -4.62
CA ARG A 97 18.50 -1.70 -3.76
C ARG A 97 18.01 -0.30 -4.12
N ARG A 98 17.96 0.05 -5.40
CA ARG A 98 17.46 1.36 -5.84
C ARG A 98 15.98 1.52 -5.51
N GLU A 99 15.18 0.48 -5.68
CA GLU A 99 13.77 0.50 -5.34
C GLU A 99 13.55 0.77 -3.85
N THR A 100 14.29 0.07 -2.97
CA THR A 100 14.21 0.36 -1.52
C THR A 100 14.64 1.79 -1.17
N GLN A 101 15.66 2.32 -1.83
CA GLN A 101 16.08 3.72 -1.64
C GLN A 101 15.02 4.71 -2.11
N LEU A 102 14.39 4.47 -3.26
CA LEU A 102 13.33 5.31 -3.80
C LEU A 102 12.07 5.26 -2.93
N GLN A 103 11.71 4.10 -2.40
CA GLN A 103 10.61 3.96 -1.46
C GLN A 103 10.86 4.75 -0.17
N ALA A 104 12.07 4.65 0.40
CA ALA A 104 12.43 5.43 1.59
C ALA A 104 12.39 6.95 1.33
N LEU A 105 12.86 7.40 0.16
CA LEU A 105 12.76 8.80 -0.25
C LEU A 105 11.31 9.24 -0.46
N GLN A 106 10.47 8.40 -1.06
CA GLN A 106 9.05 8.69 -1.27
C GLN A 106 8.33 8.85 0.07
N GLU A 107 8.59 7.97 1.04
CA GLU A 107 8.06 8.09 2.39
C GLU A 107 8.53 9.37 3.07
N ASP A 108 9.81 9.74 2.91
CA ASP A 108 10.35 10.96 3.48
C ASP A 108 9.69 12.21 2.90
N VAL A 109 9.57 12.29 1.58
CA VAL A 109 8.88 13.38 0.88
C VAL A 109 7.42 13.47 1.35
N GLN A 110 6.72 12.35 1.46
CA GLN A 110 5.33 12.35 1.94
C GLN A 110 5.23 12.90 3.37
N ARG A 111 6.16 12.54 4.26
CA ARG A 111 6.20 13.10 5.62
C ARG A 111 6.45 14.61 5.61
N GLN A 112 7.37 15.08 4.77
CA GLN A 112 7.66 16.52 4.64
C GLN A 112 6.44 17.30 4.15
N ILE A 113 5.70 16.77 3.17
CA ILE A 113 4.47 17.40 2.68
C ILE A 113 3.44 17.52 3.80
N VAL A 114 3.19 16.45 4.55
CA VAL A 114 2.24 16.47 5.68
C VAL A 114 2.68 17.45 6.77
N GLN A 115 3.99 17.58 7.03
CA GLN A 115 4.50 18.57 7.97
C GLN A 115 4.28 20.00 7.48
N LEU A 116 4.51 20.27 6.20
CA LEU A 116 4.28 21.58 5.60
C LEU A 116 2.80 21.97 5.64
N GLU A 117 1.89 21.05 5.32
CA GLU A 117 0.45 21.27 5.40
C GLU A 117 0.01 21.61 6.84
N ARG A 118 0.55 20.90 7.84
CA ARG A 118 0.29 21.19 9.26
C ARG A 118 0.78 22.58 9.64
N ILE A 119 2.01 22.92 9.27
CA ILE A 119 2.58 24.25 9.56
C ILE A 119 1.74 25.34 8.89
N GLN A 120 1.27 25.13 7.66
CA GLN A 120 0.40 26.09 6.98
C GLN A 120 -0.91 26.30 7.76
N LEU A 121 -1.58 25.22 8.17
CA LEU A 121 -2.81 25.29 8.95
C LEU A 121 -2.59 25.98 10.29
N ASP A 122 -1.49 25.67 10.99
CA ASP A 122 -1.14 26.30 12.26
C ASP A 122 -0.90 27.81 12.10
N ILE A 123 -0.25 28.22 11.01
CA ILE A 123 -0.04 29.64 10.69
C ILE A 123 -1.38 30.33 10.41
N GLU A 124 -2.25 29.74 9.59
CA GLU A 124 -3.56 30.29 9.28
C GLU A 124 -4.39 30.48 10.55
N GLN A 125 -4.45 29.46 11.41
CA GLN A 125 -5.11 29.54 12.72
C GLN A 125 -4.45 30.58 13.64
N SER A 126 -3.12 30.66 13.66
CA SER A 126 -2.41 31.67 14.45
C SER A 126 -2.71 33.09 13.96
N ILE A 127 -2.89 33.31 12.66
CA ILE A 127 -3.24 34.63 12.11
C ILE A 127 -4.67 34.99 12.48
N GLU A 128 -5.61 34.05 12.37
CA GLU A 128 -7.01 34.29 12.76
C GLU A 128 -7.15 34.59 14.25
N THR A 129 -6.50 33.80 15.09
CA THR A 129 -6.50 34.02 16.55
C THR A 129 -5.85 35.35 16.91
N LYS A 130 -4.75 35.75 16.24
CA LYS A 130 -4.13 37.07 16.45
C LYS A 130 -5.05 38.22 16.04
N LYS A 131 -5.71 38.12 14.88
CA LYS A 131 -6.70 39.12 14.46
C LYS A 131 -7.84 39.26 15.47
N ALA A 132 -8.36 38.14 15.98
CA ALA A 132 -9.40 38.16 17.00
C ALA A 132 -8.92 38.81 18.31
N GLN A 133 -7.71 38.47 18.77
CA GLN A 133 -7.09 39.09 19.94
C GLN A 133 -6.88 40.60 19.77
N ASP A 134 -6.38 41.03 18.61
CA ASP A 134 -6.16 42.45 18.31
C ASP A 134 -7.47 43.23 18.27
N ILE A 135 -8.54 42.64 17.71
CA ILE A 135 -9.88 43.25 17.72
C ILE A 135 -10.39 43.39 19.16
N GLU A 136 -10.31 42.33 19.96
CA GLU A 136 -10.75 42.34 21.36
C GLU A 136 -9.98 43.38 22.20
N GLN A 137 -8.65 43.48 22.02
CA GLN A 137 -7.83 44.48 22.70
C GLN A 137 -8.19 45.90 22.28
N LEU A 138 -8.43 46.12 20.99
CA LEU A 138 -8.88 47.42 20.48
C LEU A 138 -10.27 47.78 21.02
N GLU A 139 -11.22 46.84 21.07
CA GLU A 139 -12.55 47.07 21.65
C GLU A 139 -12.46 47.42 23.14
N LYS A 140 -11.62 46.71 23.90
CA LYS A 140 -11.34 47.04 25.30
C LYS A 140 -10.78 48.46 25.44
N ALA A 141 -9.81 48.83 24.60
CA ALA A 141 -9.25 50.17 24.58
C ALA A 141 -10.31 51.23 24.28
N VAL A 142 -11.12 51.04 23.24
CA VAL A 142 -12.25 51.93 22.90
C VAL A 142 -13.21 52.05 24.09
N SER A 143 -13.62 50.93 24.69
CA SER A 143 -14.53 50.93 25.84
C SER A 143 -13.97 51.65 27.07
N PHE A 144 -12.65 51.65 27.24
CA PHE A 144 -11.99 52.33 28.34
C PHE A 144 -12.01 53.85 28.13
N TYR A 145 -11.67 54.30 26.92
CA TYR A 145 -11.68 55.72 26.57
C TYR A 145 -13.10 56.32 26.48
N THR A 146 -14.11 55.56 26.04
CA THR A 146 -15.50 56.04 25.99
C THR A 146 -16.14 56.24 27.37
N ARG A 147 -15.67 55.51 28.39
CA ARG A 147 -16.13 55.66 29.79
C ARG A 147 -15.39 56.77 30.55
N MET A 148 -14.31 57.33 29.98
CA MET A 148 -13.52 58.39 30.57
C MET A 148 -14.15 59.76 30.27
N ASP A 149 -13.84 60.78 31.11
CA ASP A 149 -14.20 62.16 30.81
C ASP A 149 -13.68 62.58 29.42
N PRO A 150 -14.49 63.23 28.55
CA PRO A 150 -14.12 63.52 27.17
C PRO A 150 -12.85 64.39 27.03
N ALA A 151 -12.64 65.34 27.96
CA ALA A 151 -11.47 66.21 27.92
C ALA A 151 -10.20 65.42 28.31
N ALA A 152 -10.30 64.55 29.33
CA ALA A 152 -9.22 63.66 29.73
C ALA A 152 -8.88 62.61 28.65
N ALA A 153 -9.90 62.04 27.99
CA ALA A 153 -9.73 61.05 26.93
C ALA A 153 -9.00 61.64 25.71
N ALA A 154 -9.39 62.84 25.26
CA ALA A 154 -8.72 63.52 24.13
C ALA A 154 -7.24 63.80 24.41
N LEU A 155 -6.93 64.24 25.64
CA LEU A 155 -5.56 64.52 26.09
C LEU A 155 -4.72 63.24 26.15
N SER A 156 -5.30 62.13 26.61
CA SER A 156 -4.62 60.82 26.63
C SER A 156 -4.40 60.25 25.22
N ILE A 157 -5.38 60.38 24.31
CA ILE A 157 -5.27 59.88 22.93
C ILE A 157 -4.24 60.68 22.12
N ALA A 158 -4.11 61.99 22.37
CA ALA A 158 -3.10 62.83 21.72
C ALA A 158 -1.65 62.41 22.02
N ASN A 159 -1.42 61.68 23.12
CA ASN A 159 -0.12 61.14 23.50
C ASN A 159 0.15 59.72 22.96
N LEU A 160 -0.82 59.09 22.28
CA LEU A 160 -0.66 57.78 21.66
C LEU A 160 0.02 57.90 20.28
N ASP A 161 0.58 56.79 19.81
CA ASP A 161 1.01 56.66 18.42
C ASP A 161 -0.15 56.97 17.44
N GLN A 162 0.17 57.70 16.37
CA GLN A 162 -0.81 58.22 15.41
C GLN A 162 -1.70 57.11 14.82
N LYS A 163 -1.13 55.94 14.50
CA LYS A 163 -1.87 54.82 13.92
C LYS A 163 -2.86 54.23 14.92
N THR A 164 -2.45 54.11 16.17
CA THR A 164 -3.29 53.60 17.26
C THR A 164 -4.42 54.59 17.60
N ALA A 165 -4.11 55.88 17.67
CA ALA A 165 -5.08 56.95 17.91
C ALA A 165 -6.18 56.97 16.82
N VAL A 166 -5.80 56.90 15.54
CA VAL A 166 -6.76 56.87 14.42
C VAL A 166 -7.67 55.64 14.49
N ASN A 167 -7.12 54.47 14.80
CA ASN A 167 -7.89 53.22 14.89
C ASN A 167 -8.93 53.26 16.03
N ILE A 168 -8.57 53.84 17.18
CA ILE A 168 -9.49 54.02 18.31
C ILE A 168 -10.60 55.00 17.92
N LEU A 169 -10.24 56.17 17.39
CA LEU A 169 -11.19 57.22 17.02
C LEU A 169 -12.16 56.78 15.91
N MET A 170 -11.70 56.01 14.92
CA MET A 170 -12.57 55.46 13.87
C MET A 170 -13.68 54.55 14.41
N ARG A 171 -13.40 53.82 15.50
CA ARG A 171 -14.35 52.88 16.12
C ARG A 171 -15.23 53.54 17.18
N MET A 172 -14.93 54.77 17.59
CA MET A 172 -15.79 55.59 18.45
C MET A 172 -16.88 56.34 17.67
N LYS A 173 -16.95 56.21 16.35
CA LYS A 173 -17.85 57.01 15.48
C LYS A 173 -19.33 56.57 15.53
N ASP A 174 -19.70 55.65 16.41
CA ASP A 174 -21.09 55.31 16.72
C ASP A 174 -21.40 55.70 18.18
#